data_AF-A0AA35YWD8-F1
#
_entry.id   AF-A0AA35YWD8-F1
#
_cell.length_a   1.000
_cell.length_b   1.000
_cell.length_c   1.000
_cell.angle_alpha   90.00
_cell.angle_beta   90.00
_cell.angle_gamma   90.00
#
_symmetry.space_group_name_H-M   'P 1'
#
loop_
_entity.id
_entity.type
_entity.pdbx_description
1 polymer ?
#
loop_
_entity_poly.entity_id
_entity_poly.type
_entity_poly.pdbx_seq_one_letter_code
_entity_poly.pdbx_strand_id
1 'polypeptide(L)'
;MSDEDHPSLYAGRGWKSTYMTNDKNVAEERAEKQGTKLEWIGNTAKSITDPMPAIRFDKENQRKTWFNSMVVGYNDPRDPEHCDVNISTKLANGEPLSDTVMQDCLRIMEEECVAIPWKKGDVMLVNNLMVLHGRRPLVTPPRQILVSLCK
;
A
#
# COMPACT_ATOMS: atom_id res chain seq x y z
N MET A 1 -0.24 -13.79 -0.01
CA MET A 1 -0.93 -13.81 -1.32
C MET A 1 -1.43 -15.22 -1.59
N SER A 2 -2.76 -15.41 -1.63
CA SER A 2 -3.38 -16.65 -2.10
C SER A 2 -3.19 -16.82 -3.61
N ASP A 3 -3.66 -17.93 -4.17
CA ASP A 3 -3.68 -18.11 -5.62
C ASP A 3 -4.91 -17.47 -6.29
N GLU A 4 -5.98 -17.23 -5.53
CA GLU A 4 -7.18 -16.50 -5.95
C GLU A 4 -7.18 -15.03 -5.50
N ASP A 5 -7.95 -14.20 -6.19
CA ASP A 5 -8.15 -12.79 -5.83
C ASP A 5 -9.29 -12.63 -4.81
N HIS A 6 -9.06 -11.85 -3.76
CA HIS A 6 -10.03 -11.47 -2.72
C HIS A 6 -10.32 -9.96 -2.78
N PRO A 7 -11.24 -9.50 -3.64
CA PRO A 7 -11.43 -8.07 -3.92
C PRO A 7 -11.89 -7.23 -2.71
N SER A 8 -12.30 -7.85 -1.62
CA SER A 8 -12.64 -7.18 -0.36
C SER A 8 -11.42 -6.80 0.50
N LEU A 9 -10.25 -7.38 0.25
CA LEU A 9 -9.02 -7.14 1.02
C LEU A 9 -8.10 -6.15 0.29
N TYR A 10 -7.36 -5.34 1.05
CA TYR A 10 -6.43 -4.36 0.50
C TYR A 10 -5.28 -5.02 -0.27
N ALA A 11 -4.65 -6.06 0.30
CA ALA A 11 -3.71 -6.93 -0.41
C ALA A 11 -4.38 -8.22 -0.93
N GLY A 12 -5.62 -8.11 -1.40
CA GLY A 12 -6.41 -9.26 -1.82
C GLY A 12 -5.96 -9.91 -3.13
N ARG A 13 -5.03 -9.31 -3.89
CA ARG A 13 -4.61 -9.85 -5.18
C ARG A 13 -3.77 -11.12 -4.98
N GLY A 14 -4.19 -12.20 -5.64
CA GLY A 14 -3.47 -13.46 -5.64
C GLY A 14 -2.12 -13.35 -6.36
N TRP A 15 -1.21 -14.28 -6.08
CA TRP A 15 0.11 -14.30 -6.72
C TRP A 15 0.01 -14.55 -8.23
N LYS A 16 -0.98 -15.34 -8.67
CA LYS A 16 -1.23 -15.61 -10.09
C LYS A 16 -1.56 -14.34 -10.86
N SER A 17 -2.49 -13.55 -10.33
CA SER A 17 -2.89 -12.25 -10.90
C SER A 17 -1.79 -11.20 -10.79
N THR A 18 -1.05 -11.19 -9.68
CA THR A 18 0.02 -10.22 -9.43
C THR A 18 1.20 -10.42 -10.37
N TYR A 19 1.66 -11.67 -10.51
CA TYR A 19 2.77 -12.02 -11.38
C TYR A 19 2.33 -12.47 -12.77
N MET A 20 1.03 -12.47 -13.08
CA MET A 20 0.44 -12.85 -14.37
C MET A 20 0.90 -14.22 -14.89
N THR A 21 0.92 -15.22 -14.03
CA THR A 21 1.39 -16.58 -14.35
C THR A 21 0.77 -17.61 -13.41
N ASN A 22 0.68 -18.86 -13.86
CA ASN A 22 0.31 -20.01 -13.01
C ASN A 22 1.52 -20.86 -12.61
N ASP A 23 2.72 -20.50 -13.04
CA ASP A 23 3.98 -21.19 -12.73
C ASP A 23 4.72 -20.44 -11.62
N LYS A 24 5.05 -21.16 -10.54
CA LYS A 24 5.75 -20.63 -9.37
C LYS A 24 7.17 -20.14 -9.69
N ASN A 25 7.91 -20.86 -10.53
CA ASN A 25 9.27 -20.47 -10.92
C ASN A 25 9.26 -19.18 -11.73
N VAL A 26 8.28 -19.04 -12.63
CA VAL A 26 8.09 -17.80 -13.41
C VAL A 26 7.67 -16.64 -12.51
N ALA A 27 6.86 -16.90 -11.47
CA ALA A 27 6.48 -15.89 -10.49
C ALA A 27 7.68 -15.40 -9.68
N GLU A 28 8.56 -16.31 -9.25
CA GLU A 28 9.81 -15.97 -8.56
C GLU A 28 10.72 -15.11 -9.42
N GLU A 29 10.97 -15.49 -10.68
CA GLU A 29 11.80 -14.71 -11.62
C GLU A 29 11.25 -13.28 -11.81
N ARG A 30 9.91 -13.15 -11.93
CA ARG A 30 9.25 -11.86 -12.08
C ARG A 30 9.32 -11.03 -10.79
N ALA A 31 9.20 -11.66 -9.64
CA ALA A 31 9.33 -10.99 -8.34
C ALA A 31 10.76 -10.48 -8.12
N GLU A 32 11.78 -11.28 -8.43
CA GLU A 32 13.19 -10.90 -8.30
C GLU A 32 13.53 -9.69 -9.18
N LYS A 33 13.02 -9.65 -10.41
CA LYS A 33 13.13 -8.49 -11.31
C LYS A 33 12.50 -7.21 -10.74
N GLN A 34 11.58 -7.34 -9.80
CA GLN A 34 10.94 -6.24 -9.08
C GLN A 34 11.55 -5.98 -7.69
N GLY A 35 12.66 -6.64 -7.36
CA GLY A 35 13.33 -6.48 -6.05
C GLY A 35 12.53 -7.09 -4.89
N THR A 36 11.79 -8.16 -5.17
CA THR A 36 10.93 -8.85 -4.20
C THR A 36 11.25 -10.33 -4.19
N LYS A 37 11.35 -10.92 -3.00
CA LYS A 37 11.51 -12.37 -2.82
C LYS A 37 10.15 -13.00 -2.51
N LEU A 38 9.89 -14.15 -3.13
CA LEU A 38 8.74 -14.99 -2.77
C LEU A 38 9.17 -16.13 -1.85
N GLU A 39 8.39 -16.37 -0.80
CA GLU A 39 8.49 -17.55 0.05
C GLU A 39 7.17 -18.32 -0.02
N TRP A 40 7.21 -19.54 -0.56
CA TRP A 40 6.01 -20.36 -0.74
C TRP A 40 5.59 -21.05 0.56
N ILE A 41 4.31 -20.92 0.89
CA ILE A 41 3.65 -21.60 2.00
C ILE A 41 2.45 -22.35 1.40
N GLY A 42 2.68 -23.60 1.00
CA GLY A 42 1.70 -24.39 0.24
C GLY A 42 1.36 -23.74 -1.10
N ASN A 43 0.09 -23.38 -1.30
CA ASN A 43 -0.41 -22.67 -2.49
C ASN A 43 -0.39 -21.14 -2.36
N THR A 44 0.06 -20.62 -1.22
CA THR A 44 0.18 -19.19 -0.97
C THR A 44 1.64 -18.75 -1.08
N ALA A 45 1.86 -17.49 -1.40
CA ALA A 45 3.17 -16.86 -1.40
C ALA A 45 3.21 -15.72 -0.37
N LYS A 46 4.24 -15.71 0.45
CA LYS A 46 4.66 -14.53 1.20
C LYS A 46 5.61 -13.72 0.33
N SER A 47 5.26 -12.47 0.09
CA SER A 47 6.07 -11.53 -0.69
C SER A 47 6.90 -10.68 0.28
N ILE A 48 8.20 -10.59 0.05
CA ILE A 48 9.16 -9.91 0.92
C ILE A 48 9.95 -8.92 0.08
N THR A 49 9.89 -7.64 0.43
CA THR A 49 10.69 -6.59 -0.21
C THR A 49 11.86 -6.24 0.70
N ASP A 50 13.02 -6.01 0.08
CA ASP A 50 14.22 -5.55 0.79
C ASP A 50 14.00 -4.17 1.45
N PRO A 51 14.82 -3.78 2.45
CA PRO A 51 14.73 -2.47 3.07
C PRO A 51 14.77 -1.33 2.05
N MET A 52 13.74 -0.49 2.07
CA MET A 52 13.62 0.69 1.21
C MET A 52 13.69 1.96 2.05
N PRO A 53 14.17 3.10 1.50
CA PRO A 53 14.12 4.35 2.25
C PRO A 53 12.65 4.73 2.55
N ALA A 54 12.37 5.23 3.75
CA ALA A 54 11.03 5.72 4.09
C ALA A 54 10.79 7.17 3.61
N ILE A 55 11.87 7.91 3.37
CA ILE A 55 11.83 9.32 2.96
C ILE A 55 12.51 9.41 1.58
N ARG A 56 11.85 10.08 0.64
CA ARG A 56 12.45 10.46 -0.65
C ARG A 56 12.81 11.94 -0.63
N PHE A 57 13.70 12.34 -1.55
CA PHE A 57 14.02 13.73 -1.78
C PHE A 57 13.55 14.12 -3.17
N ASP A 58 12.62 15.06 -3.21
CA ASP A 58 12.17 15.68 -4.45
C ASP A 58 13.15 16.79 -4.84
N LYS A 59 13.84 16.57 -5.96
CA LYS A 59 14.84 17.51 -6.48
C LYS A 59 14.20 18.75 -7.11
N GLU A 60 12.96 18.67 -7.60
CA GLU A 60 12.31 19.79 -8.24
C GLU A 60 11.91 20.84 -7.20
N ASN A 61 11.25 20.40 -6.11
CA ASN A 61 10.80 21.29 -5.03
C ASN A 61 11.79 21.37 -3.84
N GLN A 62 12.98 20.78 -3.96
CA GLN A 62 14.06 20.78 -2.95
C GLN A 62 13.58 20.39 -1.54
N ARG A 63 12.75 19.35 -1.45
CA ARG A 63 12.13 18.93 -0.18
C ARG A 63 12.09 17.42 0.00
N LYS A 64 12.07 17.01 1.27
CA LYS A 64 11.82 15.61 1.64
C LYS A 64 10.33 15.30 1.54
N THR A 65 10.00 14.09 1.07
CA THR A 65 8.62 13.60 0.97
C THR A 65 8.46 12.25 1.67
N TRP A 66 7.29 12.05 2.26
CA TRP A 66 6.90 10.80 2.90
C TRP A 66 6.37 9.82 1.85
N PHE A 67 7.28 9.23 1.08
CA PHE A 67 6.95 8.30 0.00
C PHE A 67 7.25 6.86 0.46
N ASN A 68 6.32 6.30 1.23
CA ASN A 68 6.38 4.92 1.72
C ASN A 68 4.97 4.40 2.03
N SER A 69 4.87 3.10 2.32
CA SER A 69 3.61 2.42 2.68
C SER A 69 3.60 1.96 4.14
N MET A 70 4.32 2.64 5.04
CA MET A 70 4.48 2.19 6.42
C MET A 70 3.15 2.07 7.16
N VAL A 71 2.26 3.06 6.99
CA VAL A 71 0.91 3.07 7.60
C VAL A 71 0.02 1.96 7.05
N VAL A 72 0.19 1.55 5.79
CA VAL A 72 -0.60 0.47 5.18
C VAL A 72 -0.23 -0.88 5.79
N GLY A 73 1.04 -1.11 6.11
CA GLY A 73 1.50 -2.34 6.75
C GLY A 73 1.57 -2.28 8.27
N TYR A 74 0.98 -1.25 8.88
CA TYR A 74 0.87 -1.14 10.33
C TYR A 74 -0.48 -1.69 10.78
N ASN A 75 -0.44 -2.69 11.66
CA ASN A 75 -1.63 -3.27 12.27
C ASN A 75 -1.86 -2.57 13.62
N ASP A 76 -2.77 -1.60 13.64
CA ASP A 76 -3.11 -0.85 14.85
C ASP A 76 -3.77 -1.78 15.89
N PRO A 77 -3.14 -2.00 17.06
CA PRO A 77 -3.70 -2.89 18.08
C PRO A 77 -5.02 -2.37 18.68
N ARG A 78 -5.37 -1.11 18.46
CA ARG A 78 -6.62 -0.49 18.95
C ARG A 78 -7.77 -0.62 17.97
N ASP A 79 -7.49 -0.99 16.72
CA ASP A 79 -8.49 -1.20 15.67
C ASP A 79 -8.22 -2.52 14.91
N PRO A 80 -8.33 -3.67 15.61
CA PRO A 80 -7.97 -4.97 15.03
C PRO A 80 -8.91 -5.41 13.90
N GLU A 81 -10.13 -4.86 13.83
CA GLU A 81 -11.12 -5.21 12.82
C GLU A 81 -10.76 -4.67 11.42
N HIS A 82 -10.02 -3.56 11.37
CA HIS A 82 -9.60 -2.93 10.12
C HIS A 82 -8.15 -3.26 9.71
N CYS A 83 -7.47 -4.10 10.48
CA CYS A 83 -6.10 -4.54 10.19
C CYS A 83 -6.07 -5.65 9.12
N ASP A 84 -5.24 -5.50 8.08
CA ASP A 84 -4.95 -6.58 7.13
C ASP A 84 -3.76 -7.39 7.62
N VAL A 85 -4.04 -8.50 8.32
CA VAL A 85 -3.02 -9.41 8.87
C VAL A 85 -2.08 -10.01 7.82
N ASN A 86 -2.41 -9.91 6.53
CA ASN A 86 -1.56 -10.39 5.44
C ASN A 86 -0.45 -9.40 5.04
N ILE A 87 -0.50 -8.18 5.58
CA ILE A 87 0.49 -7.13 5.32
C ILE A 87 1.18 -6.79 6.63
N SER A 88 2.51 -6.67 6.59
CA SER A 88 3.27 -6.16 7.73
C SER A 88 4.48 -5.38 7.26
N THR A 89 4.74 -4.25 7.92
CA THR A 89 5.93 -3.44 7.74
C THR A 89 6.78 -3.49 9.01
N LYS A 90 8.09 -3.56 8.84
CA LYS A 90 9.09 -3.51 9.92
C LYS A 90 10.17 -2.51 9.58
N LEU A 91 10.93 -2.11 10.59
CA LEU A 91 12.16 -1.36 10.38
C LEU A 91 13.19 -2.21 9.61
N ALA A 92 14.16 -1.54 8.98
CA ALA A 92 15.19 -2.21 8.17
C ALA A 92 16.03 -3.23 8.96
N ASN A 93 16.15 -3.04 10.27
CA ASN A 93 16.83 -3.97 11.20
C ASN A 93 15.93 -5.14 11.66
N GLY A 94 14.70 -5.23 11.17
CA GLY A 94 13.72 -6.26 11.53
C GLY A 94 12.91 -5.96 12.79
N GLU A 95 13.16 -4.85 13.47
CA GLU A 95 12.36 -4.44 14.63
C GLU A 95 10.94 -4.02 14.22
N PRO A 96 9.93 -4.23 15.09
CA PRO A 96 8.58 -3.76 14.84
C PRO A 96 8.53 -2.22 14.80
N LEU A 97 7.50 -1.69 14.16
CA LEU A 97 7.19 -0.27 14.24
C LEU A 97 6.72 0.08 15.65
N SER A 98 7.15 1.24 16.16
CA SER A 98 6.69 1.75 17.46
C SER A 98 5.24 2.18 17.36
N ASP A 99 4.36 1.60 18.19
CA ASP A 99 2.94 1.95 18.21
C ASP A 99 2.73 3.45 18.43
N THR A 100 3.38 4.02 19.44
CA THR A 100 3.25 5.46 19.75
C THR A 100 3.59 6.35 18.55
N VAL A 101 4.67 6.03 17.83
CA VAL A 101 5.09 6.79 16.64
C VAL A 101 4.09 6.61 15.51
N MET A 102 3.61 5.38 15.28
CA MET A 102 2.62 5.13 14.24
C MET A 102 1.30 5.82 14.53
N GLN A 103 0.93 5.96 15.80
CA GLN A 103 -0.25 6.72 16.19
C GLN A 103 -0.13 8.21 15.93
N ASP A 104 1.04 8.79 16.19
CA ASP A 104 1.28 10.17 15.80
C ASP A 104 1.27 10.35 14.28
N CYS A 105 1.81 9.40 13.52
CA CYS A 105 1.73 9.43 12.05
C CYS A 105 0.28 9.41 11.57
N LEU A 106 -0.55 8.50 12.08
CA LEU A 106 -1.97 8.40 11.72
C LEU A 106 -2.73 9.69 12.05
N ARG A 107 -2.49 10.24 13.24
CA ARG A 107 -3.09 11.51 13.67
C ARG A 107 -2.71 12.66 12.75
N ILE A 108 -1.42 12.84 12.44
CA ILE A 108 -0.94 13.89 11.52
C ILE A 108 -1.56 13.71 10.13
N MET A 109 -1.66 12.47 9.63
CA MET A 109 -2.27 12.21 8.34
C MET A 109 -3.75 12.61 8.29
N GLU A 110 -4.51 12.36 9.35
CA GLU A 110 -5.92 12.78 9.43
C GLU A 110 -6.07 14.29 9.59
N GLU A 111 -5.22 14.93 10.41
CA GLU A 111 -5.22 16.39 10.63
C GLU A 111 -4.89 17.17 9.35
N GLU A 112 -3.92 16.69 8.57
CA GLU A 112 -3.44 17.36 7.35
C GLU A 112 -4.19 16.93 6.08
N CYS A 113 -5.11 15.96 6.17
CA CYS A 113 -5.84 15.50 4.98
C CYS A 113 -6.87 16.52 4.50
N VAL A 114 -7.00 16.64 3.18
CA VAL A 114 -8.06 17.44 2.55
C VAL A 114 -9.04 16.51 1.84
N ALA A 115 -10.19 16.29 2.47
CA ALA A 115 -11.25 15.44 1.95
C ALA A 115 -12.28 16.25 1.13
N ILE A 116 -12.02 16.44 -0.16
CA ILE A 116 -12.91 17.17 -1.07
C ILE A 116 -14.09 16.27 -1.48
N PRO A 117 -15.35 16.69 -1.27
CA PRO A 117 -16.51 15.95 -1.75
C PRO A 117 -16.58 15.97 -3.29
N TRP A 118 -16.50 14.79 -3.90
CA TRP A 118 -16.56 14.62 -5.35
C TRP A 118 -17.92 15.04 -5.93
N LYS A 119 -17.89 15.76 -7.06
CA LYS A 119 -19.03 16.00 -7.93
C LYS A 119 -18.80 15.36 -9.29
N LYS A 120 -19.90 15.01 -9.96
CA LYS A 120 -19.83 14.45 -11.31
C LYS A 120 -19.19 15.46 -12.26
N GLY A 121 -18.13 15.03 -12.95
CA GLY A 121 -17.38 15.85 -13.90
C GLY A 121 -16.10 16.46 -13.32
N ASP A 122 -15.88 16.37 -12.01
CA ASP A 122 -14.62 16.80 -11.40
C ASP A 122 -13.44 15.98 -11.91
N VAL A 123 -12.30 16.64 -12.05
CA VAL A 123 -11.01 16.01 -12.34
C VAL A 123 -10.01 16.48 -11.29
N MET A 124 -9.36 15.55 -10.60
CA MET A 124 -8.28 15.83 -9.66
C MET A 124 -6.95 15.39 -10.28
N LEU A 125 -6.00 16.31 -10.35
CA LEU A 125 -4.62 16.02 -10.69
C LEU A 125 -3.80 15.90 -9.40
N VAL A 126 -3.10 14.78 -9.24
CA VAL A 126 -2.30 14.49 -8.05
C VAL A 126 -0.85 14.29 -8.46
N ASN A 127 0.07 15.04 -7.85
CA ASN A 127 1.50 14.73 -7.95
C ASN A 127 1.83 13.58 -7.00
N ASN A 128 1.92 12.36 -7.55
CA ASN A 128 2.14 11.14 -6.77
C ASN A 128 3.45 11.15 -5.96
N LEU A 129 4.44 11.96 -6.35
CA LEU A 129 5.71 12.06 -5.61
C LEU A 129 5.61 12.87 -4.31
N MET A 130 4.52 13.64 -4.16
CA MET A 130 4.34 14.61 -3.07
C MET A 130 3.06 14.40 -2.26
N VAL A 131 2.05 13.73 -2.81
CA VAL A 131 0.72 13.63 -2.21
C VAL A 131 0.34 12.17 -2.02
N LEU A 132 0.06 11.81 -0.77
CA LEU A 132 -0.62 10.56 -0.42
C LEU A 132 -2.12 10.72 -0.67
N HIS A 133 -2.77 9.66 -1.07
CA HIS A 133 -4.21 9.64 -1.25
C HIS A 133 -4.81 8.39 -0.58
N GLY A 134 -6.04 8.55 -0.11
CA GLY A 134 -6.80 7.50 0.55
C GLY A 134 -8.27 7.62 0.20
N ARG A 135 -9.11 6.82 0.86
CA ARG A 135 -10.53 6.75 0.52
C ARG A 135 -11.37 6.57 1.77
N ARG A 136 -12.34 7.45 1.98
CA ARG A 136 -13.37 7.25 3.01
C ARG A 136 -14.29 6.06 2.66
N PRO A 137 -14.88 5.38 3.66
CA PRO A 137 -15.89 4.36 3.44
C PRO A 137 -17.01 4.86 2.51
N LEU A 138 -17.55 3.95 1.69
CA LEU A 138 -18.70 4.28 0.85
C LEU A 138 -19.97 4.15 1.69
N VAL A 139 -20.61 5.28 2.01
CA VAL A 139 -21.86 5.27 2.79
C VAL A 139 -23.06 4.93 1.90
N THR A 140 -23.11 5.51 0.70
CA THR A 140 -24.25 5.33 -0.22
C THR A 140 -23.77 4.98 -1.63
N PRO A 141 -23.99 3.76 -2.14
CA PRO A 141 -23.77 3.42 -3.54
C PRO A 141 -24.84 4.06 -4.45
N PRO A 142 -24.56 4.26 -5.76
CA PRO A 142 -23.33 3.93 -6.48
C PRO A 142 -22.25 5.02 -6.39
N ARG A 143 -20.98 4.61 -6.45
CA ARG A 143 -19.82 5.50 -6.64
C ARG A 143 -18.91 4.94 -7.71
N GLN A 144 -18.62 5.72 -8.75
CA GLN A 144 -17.67 5.38 -9.80
C GLN A 144 -16.66 6.52 -9.96
N ILE A 145 -15.38 6.19 -9.80
CA ILE A 145 -14.25 7.09 -10.02
C ILE A 145 -13.34 6.41 -11.03
N LEU A 146 -12.96 7.13 -12.09
CA LEU A 146 -12.01 6.67 -13.10
C LEU A 146 -10.62 7.26 -12.79
N VAL A 147 -9.57 6.54 -13.15
CA VAL A 147 -8.18 6.93 -12.88
C VAL A 147 -7.35 6.75 -14.15
N SER A 148 -6.39 7.65 -14.34
CA SER A 148 -5.31 7.51 -15.33
C SER A 148 -3.98 7.76 -14.64
N LEU A 149 -2.94 7.05 -15.07
CA LEU A 149 -1.59 7.17 -14.52
C LEU A 149 -0.67 7.84 -15.54
N CYS A 150 0.21 8.71 -15.05
CA CYS A 150 1.27 9.33 -15.85
C CYS A 150 2.56 8.52 -15.70
N LYS A 151 3.42 8.60 -16.72
CA LYS A 151 4.75 7.96 -16.72
C LYS A 151 5.72 8.70 -15.81
#